data_AF-A0A5J4UCZ5-F1
#
_entry.id   AF-A0A5J4UCZ5-F1
#
_cell.length_a   1.000
_cell.length_b   1.000
_cell.length_c   1.000
_cell.angle_alpha   90.00
_cell.angle_beta   90.00
_cell.angle_gamma   90.00
#
_symmetry.space_group_name_H-M   'P 1'
#
loop_
_entity.id
_entity.type
_entity.pdbx_description
1 polymer ?
#
loop_
_entity_poly.entity_id
_entity_poly.type
_entity_poly.pdbx_seq_one_letter_code
_entity_poly.pdbx_strand_id
1 'polypeptide(L)'
;MAEIKDEAFEGVGLEGGLEIWRIEKFKLNKIDKSEHGRFNKGDSYLILQTRQSGRSLNHEIFFWIGSTSTKDEFASVAYKAVELDNVFGGACVQHREVQDAESKQFLSLFHETGFQIVDADIESGFRQIKAEDYDAKLLHVKGVRNVRVRRVNLLASSLNHGDVFILDCGRYIYLWLGAKASKPEKAKGFDVANKILREWTKDNAFLQLLEDGRTD
;
A
#
# COMPACT_ATOMS: atom_id res chain seq x y z
N MET A 1 -3.70 31.91 -20.86
CA MET A 1 -3.24 30.98 -19.81
C MET A 1 -4.28 31.09 -18.71
N ALA A 2 -5.03 30.03 -18.44
CA ALA A 2 -5.93 30.02 -17.29
C ALA A 2 -5.10 30.18 -16.00
N GLU A 3 -5.67 30.82 -14.98
CA GLU A 3 -5.06 30.87 -13.66
C GLU A 3 -4.97 29.44 -13.10
N ILE A 4 -3.75 28.96 -12.84
CA ILE A 4 -3.52 27.67 -12.17
C ILE A 4 -3.97 27.85 -10.72
N LYS A 5 -5.04 27.16 -10.33
CA LYS A 5 -5.64 27.26 -8.99
C LYS A 5 -5.15 26.18 -8.03
N ASP A 6 -4.51 25.13 -8.54
CA ASP A 6 -3.92 24.05 -7.76
C ASP A 6 -2.44 23.89 -8.12
N GLU A 7 -1.56 24.01 -7.12
CA GLU A 7 -0.11 23.87 -7.24
C GLU A 7 0.29 22.50 -7.83
N ALA A 8 -0.55 21.47 -7.68
CA ALA A 8 -0.32 20.15 -8.26
C ALA A 8 -0.26 20.15 -9.80
N PHE A 9 -0.76 21.20 -10.44
CA PHE A 9 -0.76 21.37 -11.90
C PHE A 9 0.37 22.25 -12.43
N GLU A 10 1.26 22.74 -11.57
CA GLU A 10 2.43 23.47 -12.04
C GLU A 10 3.40 22.54 -12.80
N GLY A 11 3.69 22.88 -14.05
CA GLY A 11 4.65 22.13 -14.88
C GLY A 11 4.19 20.76 -15.36
N VAL A 12 2.89 20.44 -15.27
CA VAL A 12 2.35 19.17 -15.77
C VAL A 12 2.33 19.11 -17.29
N GLY A 13 2.48 17.90 -17.83
CA GLY A 13 2.38 17.65 -19.27
C GLY A 13 3.48 18.29 -20.12
N LEU A 14 4.62 18.70 -19.54
CA LEU A 14 5.72 19.28 -20.31
C LEU A 14 6.51 18.24 -21.13
N GLU A 15 6.42 16.97 -20.75
CA GLU A 15 7.13 15.86 -21.39
C GLU A 15 6.19 14.65 -21.58
N GLY A 16 6.55 13.77 -22.52
CA GLY A 16 5.83 12.52 -22.74
C GLY A 16 5.87 11.62 -21.51
N GLY A 17 4.73 11.07 -21.10
CA GLY A 17 4.64 10.20 -19.94
C GLY A 17 3.28 10.19 -19.26
N LEU A 18 3.25 9.55 -18.09
CA LEU A 18 2.09 9.46 -17.20
C LEU A 18 2.34 10.21 -15.90
N GLU A 19 1.37 11.01 -15.50
CA GLU A 19 1.30 11.64 -14.19
C GLU A 19 0.00 11.22 -13.50
N ILE A 20 0.10 10.76 -12.25
CA ILE A 20 -1.02 10.18 -11.51
C ILE A 20 -1.10 10.84 -10.15
N TRP A 21 -2.31 11.18 -9.73
CA TRP A 21 -2.61 11.74 -8.42
C TRP A 21 -3.75 10.96 -7.77
N ARG A 22 -3.66 10.77 -6.45
CA ARG A 22 -4.77 10.29 -5.63
C ARG A 22 -5.44 11.47 -4.94
N ILE A 23 -6.76 11.43 -4.85
CA ILE A 23 -7.52 12.37 -4.04
C ILE A 23 -7.46 11.94 -2.58
N GLU A 24 -7.00 12.83 -1.70
CA GLU A 24 -7.10 12.64 -0.26
C GLU A 24 -7.56 13.94 0.39
N LYS A 25 -8.68 13.90 1.12
CA LYS A 25 -9.23 15.07 1.83
C LYS A 25 -9.28 16.32 0.92
N PHE A 26 -9.83 16.16 -0.28
CA PHE A 26 -9.97 17.21 -1.31
C PHE A 26 -8.67 17.73 -1.94
N LYS A 27 -7.52 17.08 -1.69
CA LYS A 27 -6.21 17.46 -2.27
C LYS A 27 -5.70 16.40 -3.24
N LEU A 28 -4.94 16.85 -4.24
CA LEU A 28 -4.22 15.98 -5.17
C LEU A 28 -2.84 15.62 -4.59
N ASN A 29 -2.62 14.34 -4.31
CA ASN A 29 -1.31 13.82 -3.92
C ASN A 29 -0.69 13.07 -5.10
N LYS A 30 0.45 13.54 -5.58
CA LYS A 30 1.16 12.90 -6.70
C LYS A 30 1.67 11.52 -6.29
N ILE A 31 1.41 10.53 -7.13
CA ILE A 31 1.82 9.13 -6.91
C ILE A 31 3.20 8.91 -7.52
N ASP A 32 4.09 8.29 -6.74
CA ASP A 32 5.42 7.92 -7.18
C ASP A 32 5.34 6.93 -8.36
N LYS A 33 6.27 7.05 -9.31
CA LYS A 33 6.30 6.19 -10.51
C LYS A 33 6.37 4.69 -10.18
N SER A 34 6.97 4.32 -9.04
CA SER A 34 7.05 2.92 -8.60
C SER A 34 5.71 2.32 -8.17
N GLU A 35 4.72 3.16 -7.84
CA GLU A 35 3.36 2.73 -7.45
C GLU A 35 2.34 2.91 -8.60
N HIS A 36 2.78 3.33 -9.80
CA HIS A 36 1.89 3.45 -10.95
C HIS A 36 1.27 2.10 -11.32
N GLY A 37 -0.05 2.08 -11.50
CA GLY A 37 -0.79 0.85 -11.77
C GLY A 37 -1.49 0.26 -10.54
N ARG A 38 -1.24 0.78 -9.34
CA ARG A 38 -1.86 0.31 -8.10
C ARG A 38 -2.93 1.28 -7.59
N PHE A 39 -4.19 0.85 -7.61
CA PHE A 39 -5.36 1.66 -7.31
C PHE A 39 -6.13 1.11 -6.12
N ASN A 40 -6.44 1.95 -5.14
CA ASN A 40 -7.26 1.56 -3.99
C ASN A 40 -8.74 1.72 -4.33
N LYS A 41 -9.54 0.66 -4.15
CA LYS A 41 -11.00 0.70 -4.39
C LYS A 41 -11.74 1.73 -3.54
N GLY A 42 -11.15 2.15 -2.43
CA GLY A 42 -11.69 3.19 -1.55
C GLY A 42 -11.41 4.61 -2.01
N ASP A 43 -10.58 4.81 -3.04
CA ASP A 43 -10.11 6.14 -3.42
C ASP A 43 -10.50 6.49 -4.86
N SER A 44 -10.33 7.76 -5.22
CA SER A 44 -10.47 8.28 -6.58
C SER A 44 -9.14 8.88 -7.07
N TYR A 45 -8.84 8.70 -8.36
CA TYR A 45 -7.53 9.04 -8.95
C TYR A 45 -7.67 9.88 -10.21
N LEU A 46 -6.78 10.85 -10.38
CA LEU A 46 -6.63 11.66 -11.59
C LEU A 46 -5.36 11.23 -12.33
N ILE A 47 -5.44 11.07 -13.64
CA ILE A 47 -4.36 10.59 -14.49
C ILE A 47 -4.26 11.52 -15.69
N LEU A 48 -3.05 12.00 -15.99
CA LEU A 48 -2.69 12.72 -17.19
C LEU A 48 -1.76 11.85 -18.03
N GLN A 49 -2.18 11.52 -19.25
CA GLN A 49 -1.31 10.93 -20.26
C GLN A 49 -0.89 12.02 -21.23
N THR A 50 0.42 12.26 -21.31
CA THR A 50 1.01 13.11 -22.32
C THR A 50 1.69 12.25 -23.38
N ARG A 51 1.23 12.34 -24.62
CA ARG A 51 1.80 11.65 -25.78
C ARG A 51 2.51 12.63 -26.69
N GLN A 52 3.76 12.35 -27.01
CA GLN A 52 4.49 13.12 -27.99
C GLN A 52 4.20 12.62 -29.40
N SER A 53 3.73 13.53 -30.26
CA SER A 53 3.50 13.30 -31.69
C SER A 53 4.34 14.29 -32.49
N GLY A 54 5.56 13.88 -32.83
CA GLY A 54 6.54 14.76 -33.47
C GLY A 54 6.96 15.90 -32.54
N ARG A 55 6.62 17.14 -32.92
CA ARG A 55 6.88 18.34 -32.11
C ARG A 55 5.73 18.76 -31.21
N SER A 56 4.58 18.10 -31.32
CA SER A 56 3.37 18.42 -30.55
C SER A 56 3.20 17.43 -29.40
N LEU A 57 2.63 17.92 -28.30
CA LEU A 57 2.19 17.10 -27.19
C LEU A 57 0.66 17.04 -27.20
N ASN A 58 0.12 15.84 -27.00
CA ASN A 58 -1.31 15.60 -26.84
C ASN A 58 -1.56 15.12 -25.42
N HIS A 59 -2.64 15.64 -24.82
CA HIS A 59 -2.98 15.40 -23.42
C HIS A 59 -4.35 14.72 -23.34
N GLU A 60 -4.39 13.61 -22.63
CA GLU A 60 -5.63 12.90 -22.30
C GLU A 60 -5.73 12.79 -20.78
N ILE A 61 -6.92 13.09 -20.25
CA ILE A 61 -7.20 13.06 -18.82
C ILE A 61 -8.10 11.87 -18.53
N PHE A 62 -7.69 11.02 -17.61
CA PHE A 62 -8.54 9.95 -17.08
C PHE A 62 -8.80 10.24 -15.61
N PHE A 63 -10.00 9.97 -15.14
CA PHE A 63 -10.28 9.91 -13.72
C PHE A 63 -10.92 8.58 -13.38
N TRP A 64 -10.24 7.82 -12.51
CA TRP A 64 -10.65 6.51 -12.08
C TRP A 64 -11.37 6.58 -10.74
N ILE A 65 -12.49 5.88 -10.62
CA ILE A 65 -13.38 5.89 -9.45
C ILE A 65 -13.44 4.47 -8.88
N GLY A 66 -12.93 4.31 -7.65
CA GLY A 66 -13.00 3.05 -6.91
C GLY A 66 -14.42 2.68 -6.51
N SER A 67 -14.69 1.37 -6.44
CA SER A 67 -16.02 0.83 -6.13
C SER A 67 -16.56 1.23 -4.75
N THR A 68 -15.69 1.57 -3.81
CA THR A 68 -16.04 2.02 -2.45
C THR A 68 -15.61 3.46 -2.16
N SER A 69 -15.24 4.24 -3.18
CA SER A 69 -14.90 5.65 -3.02
C SER A 69 -16.11 6.48 -2.61
N THR A 70 -15.89 7.49 -1.77
CA THR A 70 -16.97 8.31 -1.24
C THR A 70 -17.50 9.30 -2.27
N LYS A 71 -18.71 9.84 -2.02
CA LYS A 71 -19.36 10.76 -2.96
C LYS A 71 -18.58 12.04 -3.18
N ASP A 72 -17.96 12.53 -2.12
CA ASP A 72 -17.13 13.72 -2.12
C ASP A 72 -15.81 13.50 -2.87
N GLU A 73 -15.21 12.31 -2.79
CA GLU A 73 -13.97 11.98 -3.50
C GLU A 73 -14.17 11.92 -5.02
N PHE A 74 -15.20 11.23 -5.51
CA PHE A 74 -15.42 11.20 -6.95
C PHE A 74 -15.89 12.57 -7.49
N ALA A 75 -16.66 13.34 -6.70
CA ALA A 75 -17.03 14.70 -7.09
C ALA A 75 -15.78 15.59 -7.18
N SER A 76 -14.84 15.41 -6.25
CA SER A 76 -13.55 16.10 -6.24
C SER A 76 -12.71 15.74 -7.46
N VAL A 77 -12.59 14.45 -7.80
CA VAL A 77 -11.78 14.05 -8.96
C VAL A 77 -12.36 14.56 -10.28
N ALA A 78 -13.69 14.55 -10.43
CA ALA A 78 -14.35 15.10 -11.61
C ALA A 78 -14.14 16.62 -11.72
N TYR A 79 -14.23 17.35 -10.61
CA TYR A 79 -13.91 18.79 -10.59
C TYR A 79 -12.45 19.05 -10.95
N LYS A 80 -11.52 18.26 -10.39
CA LYS A 80 -10.08 18.38 -10.68
C LYS A 80 -9.73 18.03 -12.13
N ALA A 81 -10.45 17.11 -12.77
CA ALA A 81 -10.28 16.83 -14.19
C ALA A 81 -10.61 18.05 -15.07
N VAL A 82 -11.68 18.78 -14.74
CA VAL A 82 -12.04 20.04 -15.44
C VAL A 82 -11.01 21.13 -15.17
N GLU A 83 -10.53 21.24 -13.93
CA GLU A 83 -9.49 22.20 -13.57
C GLU A 83 -8.18 21.94 -14.33
N LEU A 84 -7.77 20.68 -14.43
CA LEU A 84 -6.61 20.26 -15.22
C LEU A 84 -6.78 20.53 -16.72
N ASP A 85 -7.96 20.24 -17.28
CA ASP A 85 -8.26 20.53 -18.69
C ASP A 85 -8.16 22.04 -19.01
N ASN A 86 -8.58 22.90 -18.07
CA ASN A 86 -8.42 24.35 -18.23
C ASN A 86 -6.96 24.80 -18.30
N VAL A 87 -6.02 24.07 -17.70
CA VAL A 87 -4.56 24.32 -17.85
C VAL A 87 -4.14 24.19 -19.31
N PHE A 88 -4.76 23.25 -20.03
CA PHE A 88 -4.56 23.00 -21.46
C PHE A 88 -5.56 23.73 -22.36
N GLY A 89 -6.29 24.71 -21.82
CA GLY A 89 -7.24 25.53 -22.57
C GLY A 89 -8.51 24.79 -23.00
N GLY A 90 -8.89 23.71 -22.31
CA GLY A 90 -10.10 22.94 -22.61
C GLY A 90 -9.95 21.98 -23.81
N ALA A 91 -8.70 21.64 -24.17
CA ALA A 91 -8.39 20.84 -25.35
C ALA A 91 -8.26 19.33 -25.05
N CYS A 92 -8.25 18.93 -23.77
CA CYS A 92 -8.04 17.53 -23.39
C CYS A 92 -9.30 16.71 -23.61
N VAL A 93 -9.13 15.45 -24.01
CA VAL A 93 -10.20 14.46 -23.92
C VAL A 93 -10.26 13.95 -22.48
N GLN A 94 -11.45 13.96 -21.88
CA GLN A 94 -11.68 13.49 -20.51
C GLN A 94 -12.37 12.12 -20.53
N HIS A 95 -11.81 11.17 -19.79
CA HIS A 95 -12.27 9.79 -19.70
C HIS A 95 -12.68 9.45 -18.27
N ARG A 96 -13.94 9.03 -18.09
CA ARG A 96 -14.43 8.50 -16.82
C ARG A 96 -14.20 7.00 -16.77
N GLU A 97 -13.37 6.57 -15.83
CA GLU A 97 -13.04 5.17 -15.62
C GLU A 97 -13.64 4.71 -14.28
N VAL A 98 -14.41 3.64 -14.30
CA VAL A 98 -15.03 3.08 -13.10
C VAL A 98 -14.44 1.71 -12.87
N GLN A 99 -14.14 1.40 -11.61
CA GLN A 99 -13.70 0.06 -11.23
C GLN A 99 -14.58 -1.03 -11.87
N ASP A 100 -13.93 -2.05 -12.43
CA ASP A 100 -14.53 -3.21 -13.09
C ASP A 100 -15.22 -2.90 -14.43
N ALA A 101 -15.10 -1.66 -14.92
CA ALA A 101 -15.64 -1.20 -16.20
C ALA A 101 -14.65 -0.29 -16.96
N GLU A 102 -13.36 -0.45 -16.69
CA GLU A 102 -12.30 0.35 -17.30
C GLU A 102 -12.21 0.15 -18.82
N SER A 103 -11.94 1.23 -19.53
CA SER A 103 -11.70 1.19 -20.96
C SER A 103 -10.40 0.46 -21.28
N LYS A 104 -10.35 -0.19 -22.45
CA LYS A 104 -9.10 -0.79 -22.97
C LYS A 104 -7.98 0.25 -23.12
N GLN A 105 -8.34 1.50 -23.43
CA GLN A 105 -7.40 2.61 -23.53
C GLN A 105 -6.76 2.91 -22.18
N PHE A 106 -7.56 3.03 -21.12
CA PHE A 106 -7.05 3.23 -19.77
C PHE A 106 -6.17 2.07 -19.29
N LEU A 107 -6.62 0.82 -19.49
CA LEU A 107 -5.83 -0.36 -19.10
C LEU A 107 -4.48 -0.42 -19.84
N SER A 108 -4.42 0.07 -21.09
CA SER A 108 -3.17 0.10 -21.86
C SER A 108 -2.10 1.06 -21.31
N LEU A 109 -2.50 2.04 -20.49
CA LEU A 109 -1.57 2.97 -19.83
C LEU A 109 -0.61 2.22 -18.88
N PHE A 110 -1.05 1.08 -18.35
CA PHE A 110 -0.32 0.29 -17.35
C PHE A 110 0.23 -1.03 -17.89
N HIS A 111 0.50 -1.12 -19.19
CA HIS A 111 1.00 -2.37 -19.79
C HIS A 111 2.37 -2.80 -19.26
N GLU A 112 3.22 -1.83 -18.86
CA GLU A 112 4.55 -2.11 -18.28
C GLU A 112 4.48 -2.41 -16.78
N THR A 113 3.70 -1.64 -16.03
CA THR A 113 3.63 -1.75 -14.56
C THR A 113 2.59 -2.75 -14.05
N GLY A 114 1.62 -3.11 -14.90
CA GLY A 114 0.42 -3.85 -14.53
C GLY A 114 -0.65 -2.97 -13.88
N PHE A 115 -1.92 -3.38 -13.99
CA PHE A 115 -3.04 -2.73 -13.32
C PHE A 115 -3.57 -3.61 -12.18
N GLN A 116 -3.66 -3.06 -10.97
CA GLN A 116 -4.04 -3.76 -9.76
C GLN A 116 -4.99 -2.90 -8.92
N ILE A 117 -6.07 -3.52 -8.45
CA ILE A 117 -7.01 -2.91 -7.50
C ILE A 117 -6.75 -3.49 -6.10
N VAL A 118 -6.66 -2.64 -5.08
CA VAL A 118 -6.38 -3.01 -3.68
C VAL A 118 -7.50 -2.54 -2.74
N ASP A 119 -7.68 -3.24 -1.63
CA ASP A 119 -8.73 -2.96 -0.65
C ASP A 119 -8.28 -1.96 0.42
N ALA A 120 -9.10 -0.94 0.70
CA ALA A 120 -8.85 0.09 1.72
C ALA A 120 -8.82 -0.43 3.17
N ASP A 121 -9.44 -1.59 3.46
CA ASP A 121 -9.29 -2.28 4.77
C ASP A 121 -7.87 -2.86 4.97
N ILE A 122 -7.00 -2.68 3.97
CA ILE A 122 -5.55 -2.61 4.10
C ILE A 122 -5.17 -1.14 4.30
N GLU A 123 -5.72 -0.53 5.34
CA GLU A 123 -5.53 0.90 5.62
C GLU A 123 -4.06 1.10 6.03
N SER A 124 -3.31 1.80 5.17
CA SER A 124 -1.99 2.38 5.47
C SER A 124 -0.79 1.46 5.78
N GLY A 125 -0.88 0.16 5.50
CA GLY A 125 0.17 -0.81 5.86
C GLY A 125 1.41 -0.82 4.97
N PHE A 126 1.36 -0.24 3.76
CA PHE A 126 2.57 -0.03 2.95
C PHE A 126 3.25 1.26 3.37
N ARG A 127 3.70 1.26 4.62
CA ARG A 127 5.11 1.62 4.81
C ARG A 127 5.83 0.62 3.90
N GLN A 128 6.30 1.05 2.72
CA GLN A 128 7.51 0.43 2.18
C GLN A 128 8.60 0.73 3.22
N ILE A 129 8.52 0.03 4.34
CA ILE A 129 9.69 -0.36 5.06
C ILE A 129 10.40 -1.20 4.01
N LYS A 130 11.31 -0.56 3.28
CA LYS A 130 12.43 -1.29 2.71
C LYS A 130 12.91 -2.22 3.82
N ALA A 131 13.23 -3.47 3.54
CA ALA A 131 13.56 -4.44 4.62
C ALA A 131 14.62 -3.88 5.60
N GLU A 132 15.40 -2.90 5.13
CA GLU A 132 16.35 -2.05 5.86
C GLU A 132 15.77 -1.15 7.00
N ASP A 133 14.48 -0.78 7.01
CA ASP A 133 13.86 0.19 7.94
C ASP A 133 12.84 -0.43 8.93
N TYR A 134 12.77 -1.77 9.03
CA TYR A 134 11.79 -2.44 9.90
C TYR A 134 12.22 -2.39 11.36
N ASP A 135 11.44 -1.71 12.20
CA ASP A 135 11.65 -1.74 13.65
C ASP A 135 11.28 -3.13 14.19
N ALA A 136 12.28 -4.00 14.26
CA ALA A 136 12.14 -5.34 14.79
C ALA A 136 11.61 -5.29 16.23
N LYS A 137 10.68 -6.20 16.54
CA LYS A 137 10.05 -6.27 17.86
C LYS A 137 10.04 -7.70 18.39
N LEU A 138 10.28 -7.82 19.69
CA LEU A 138 10.17 -9.08 20.42
C LEU A 138 8.87 -9.09 21.21
N LEU A 139 8.06 -10.12 21.00
CA LEU A 139 6.81 -10.35 21.71
C LEU A 139 6.97 -11.52 22.68
N HIS A 140 6.54 -11.33 23.92
CA HIS A 140 6.51 -12.33 24.96
C HIS A 140 5.10 -12.89 25.14
N VAL A 141 4.96 -14.19 24.96
CA VAL A 141 3.72 -14.95 25.10
C VAL A 141 3.78 -15.75 26.39
N LYS A 142 2.98 -15.35 27.38
CA LYS A 142 2.99 -15.94 28.73
C LYS A 142 1.60 -16.00 29.35
N GLY A 143 1.31 -17.10 30.04
CA GLY A 143 0.15 -17.25 30.91
C GLY A 143 -0.37 -18.69 30.96
N VAL A 144 -1.07 -19.03 32.04
CA VAL A 144 -1.61 -20.39 32.24
C VAL A 144 -3.08 -20.49 31.84
N ARG A 145 -3.94 -19.65 32.45
CA ARG A 145 -5.38 -19.60 32.11
C ARG A 145 -5.71 -18.52 31.07
N ASN A 146 -5.00 -17.39 31.13
CA ASN A 146 -5.15 -16.25 30.24
C ASN A 146 -3.80 -15.92 29.62
N VAL A 147 -3.50 -16.49 28.45
CA VAL A 147 -2.23 -16.24 27.75
C VAL A 147 -2.25 -14.82 27.18
N ARG A 148 -1.25 -14.02 27.56
CA ARG A 148 -1.10 -12.63 27.11
C ARG A 148 0.12 -12.50 26.21
N VAL A 149 0.03 -11.56 25.28
CA VAL A 149 1.10 -11.19 24.36
C VAL A 149 1.49 -9.75 24.66
N ARG A 150 2.78 -9.47 24.84
CA ARG A 150 3.28 -8.14 25.19
C ARG A 150 4.64 -7.89 24.55
N ARG A 151 4.92 -6.65 24.15
CA ARG A 151 6.24 -6.25 23.64
C ARG A 151 7.24 -6.22 24.80
N VAL A 152 8.44 -6.73 24.55
CA VAL A 152 9.59 -6.70 25.47
C VAL A 152 10.81 -6.15 24.75
N ASN A 153 11.90 -5.90 25.50
CA ASN A 153 13.15 -5.42 24.92
C ASN A 153 13.71 -6.45 23.92
N LEU A 154 14.23 -5.96 22.80
CA LEU A 154 14.84 -6.79 21.76
C LEU A 154 16.26 -7.22 22.18
N LEU A 155 16.34 -8.07 23.19
CA LEU A 155 17.60 -8.57 23.76
C LEU A 155 17.49 -10.07 24.00
N ALA A 156 18.58 -10.81 23.75
CA ALA A 156 18.65 -12.24 24.05
C ALA A 156 18.36 -12.53 25.54
N SER A 157 18.72 -11.61 26.44
CA SER A 157 18.43 -11.69 27.88
C SER A 157 16.95 -11.60 28.24
N SER A 158 16.08 -11.24 27.30
CA SER A 158 14.62 -11.25 27.51
C SER A 158 14.02 -12.64 27.33
N LEU A 159 14.71 -13.55 26.63
CA LEU A 159 14.29 -14.93 26.43
C LEU A 159 14.41 -15.74 27.72
N ASN A 160 13.55 -16.72 27.90
CA ASN A 160 13.66 -17.68 28.98
C ASN A 160 13.04 -19.02 28.58
N HIS A 161 13.59 -20.12 29.09
CA HIS A 161 13.18 -21.49 28.78
C HIS A 161 11.70 -21.82 29.09
N GLY A 162 11.01 -20.99 29.87
CA GLY A 162 9.65 -21.23 30.36
C GLY A 162 8.53 -20.68 29.52
N ASP A 163 8.81 -19.85 28.52
CA ASP A 163 7.78 -19.08 27.79
C ASP A 163 7.98 -19.17 26.26
N VAL A 164 7.06 -18.56 25.51
CA VAL A 164 7.13 -18.46 24.04
C VAL A 164 7.43 -17.03 23.63
N PHE A 165 8.25 -16.87 22.59
CA PHE A 165 8.64 -15.56 22.09
C PHE A 165 8.50 -15.50 20.56
N ILE A 166 8.12 -14.34 20.05
CA ILE A 166 8.03 -14.08 18.61
C ILE A 166 8.93 -12.90 18.30
N LEU A 167 9.95 -13.14 17.48
CA LEU A 167 10.76 -12.10 16.88
C LEU A 167 10.16 -11.77 15.51
N ASP A 168 9.59 -10.58 15.41
CA ASP A 168 9.03 -10.06 14.17
C ASP A 168 10.05 -9.07 13.58
N CYS A 169 10.67 -9.48 12.47
CA CYS A 169 11.59 -8.69 11.64
C CYS A 169 10.94 -8.32 10.29
N GLY A 170 9.61 -8.22 10.26
CA GLY A 170 8.84 -7.95 9.06
C GLY A 170 8.68 -9.21 8.22
N ARG A 171 9.41 -9.31 7.10
CA ARG A 171 9.34 -10.47 6.19
C ARG A 171 9.85 -11.77 6.82
N TYR A 172 10.66 -11.69 7.88
CA TYR A 172 11.16 -12.85 8.61
C TYR A 172 10.58 -12.85 10.03
N ILE A 173 9.88 -13.91 10.36
CA ILE A 173 9.22 -14.10 11.66
C ILE A 173 9.84 -15.34 12.28
N TYR A 174 10.35 -15.23 13.50
CA TYR A 174 10.89 -16.36 14.25
C TYR A 174 10.01 -16.63 15.46
N LEU A 175 9.46 -17.84 15.52
CA LEU A 175 8.70 -18.33 16.67
C LEU A 175 9.63 -19.18 17.54
N TRP A 176 10.05 -18.65 18.68
CA TRP A 176 10.89 -19.36 19.63
C TRP A 176 10.04 -20.04 20.71
N LEU A 177 10.21 -21.35 20.85
CA LEU A 177 9.49 -22.17 21.81
C LEU A 177 10.42 -22.58 22.96
N GLY A 178 10.20 -22.00 24.15
CA GLY A 178 10.89 -22.42 25.37
C GLY A 178 10.65 -23.89 25.70
N ALA A 179 11.70 -24.58 26.14
CA ALA A 179 11.66 -26.01 26.41
C ALA A 179 10.60 -26.39 27.47
N LYS A 180 10.35 -25.47 28.42
CA LYS A 180 9.40 -25.61 29.53
C LYS A 180 8.08 -24.84 29.31
N ALA A 181 7.88 -24.24 28.13
CA ALA A 181 6.66 -23.50 27.83
C ALA A 181 5.42 -24.41 27.76
N SER A 182 4.30 -23.92 28.26
CA SER A 182 3.06 -24.68 28.32
C SER A 182 2.36 -24.82 26.96
N LYS A 183 1.53 -25.85 26.79
CA LYS A 183 0.77 -26.07 25.55
C LYS A 183 -0.11 -24.85 25.15
N PRO A 184 -0.82 -24.19 26.08
CA PRO A 184 -1.57 -22.97 25.75
C PRO A 184 -0.69 -21.83 25.24
N GLU A 185 0.50 -21.63 25.82
CA GLU A 185 1.45 -20.61 25.37
C GLU A 185 1.96 -20.90 23.96
N LYS A 186 2.31 -22.17 23.68
CA LYS A 186 2.71 -22.61 22.33
C LYS A 186 1.60 -22.38 21.31
N ALA A 187 0.38 -22.82 21.61
CA ALA A 187 -0.78 -22.61 20.73
C ALA A 187 -1.02 -21.12 20.45
N LYS A 188 -1.02 -20.27 21.49
CA LYS A 188 -1.19 -18.83 21.31
C LYS A 188 -0.06 -18.20 20.51
N GLY A 189 1.18 -18.67 20.71
CA GLY A 189 2.34 -18.24 19.93
C GLY A 189 2.17 -18.53 18.44
N PHE A 190 1.73 -19.73 18.09
CA PHE A 190 1.40 -20.08 16.70
C PHE A 190 0.29 -19.20 16.12
N ASP A 191 -0.80 -18.96 16.85
CA ASP A 191 -1.90 -18.12 16.37
C ASP A 191 -1.43 -16.70 16.05
N VAL A 192 -0.60 -16.13 16.94
CA VAL A 192 -0.08 -14.76 16.78
C VAL A 192 0.94 -14.70 15.64
N ALA A 193 1.87 -15.66 15.57
CA ALA A 193 2.86 -15.71 14.50
C ALA A 193 2.20 -15.87 13.12
N ASN A 194 1.19 -16.73 13.00
CA ASN A 194 0.42 -16.90 11.76
C ASN A 194 -0.42 -15.67 11.43
N LYS A 195 -0.94 -14.96 12.44
CA LYS A 195 -1.64 -13.68 12.21
C LYS A 195 -0.68 -12.66 11.60
N ILE A 196 0.50 -12.48 12.19
CA ILE A 196 1.54 -11.57 11.67
C ILE A 196 1.95 -12.00 10.25
N LEU A 197 2.15 -13.30 10.03
CA LEU A 197 2.49 -13.83 8.70
C LEU A 197 1.43 -13.50 7.63
N ARG A 198 0.14 -13.55 7.99
CA ARG A 198 -0.98 -13.22 7.09
C ARG A 198 -1.14 -11.72 6.83
N GLU A 199 -0.60 -10.88 7.70
CA GLU A 199 -0.55 -9.42 7.47
C GLU A 199 0.42 -9.08 6.33
N TRP A 200 1.36 -9.98 6.00
CA TRP A 200 2.18 -9.90 4.81
C TRP A 200 1.51 -10.60 3.63
N THR A 201 1.72 -10.09 2.40
CA THR A 201 1.22 -10.76 1.19
C THR A 201 1.74 -12.19 1.15
N LYS A 202 0.86 -13.15 0.79
CA LYS A 202 1.10 -14.60 0.89
C LYS A 202 2.41 -15.08 0.25
N ASP A 203 3.01 -14.28 -0.62
CA ASP A 203 4.18 -14.64 -1.41
C ASP A 203 5.51 -14.03 -0.92
N ASN A 204 5.55 -13.35 0.23
CA ASN A 204 6.75 -12.59 0.62
C ASN A 204 7.23 -12.68 2.09
N ALA A 205 6.59 -13.45 2.98
CA ALA A 205 7.02 -13.60 4.37
C ALA A 205 7.28 -15.05 4.79
N PHE A 206 8.22 -15.23 5.71
CA PHE A 206 8.73 -16.52 6.18
C PHE A 206 8.55 -16.65 7.68
N LEU A 207 8.00 -17.78 8.12
CA LEU A 207 7.92 -18.16 9.52
C LEU A 207 8.92 -19.30 9.79
N GLN A 208 9.94 -19.02 10.60
CA GLN A 208 10.89 -20.03 11.09
C GLN A 208 10.53 -20.40 12.54
N LEU A 209 10.43 -21.71 12.78
CA LEU A 209 10.25 -22.26 14.12
C LEU A 209 11.61 -22.53 14.75
N LEU A 210 11.84 -22.01 15.96
CA LEU A 210 13.05 -22.24 16.75
C LEU A 210 12.68 -22.95 18.04
N GLU A 211 13.38 -24.04 18.36
CA GLU A 211 13.17 -24.78 19.59
C GLU A 211 14.36 -24.61 20.53
N ASP A 212 14.06 -24.25 21.78
CA ASP A 212 15.05 -24.10 22.84
C ASP A 212 15.90 -25.37 23.04
N GLY A 213 17.22 -25.23 22.88
CA GLY A 213 18.18 -26.32 22.98
C GLY A 213 18.37 -27.15 21.70
N ARG A 214 17.76 -26.76 20.57
CA ARG A 214 18.12 -27.26 19.23
C ARG A 214 18.94 -26.21 18.50
N THR A 215 20.10 -26.62 18.01
CA THR A 215 20.89 -25.87 17.05
C THR A 215 20.81 -26.60 15.71
N ASP A 216 20.28 -25.92 14.71
CA ASP A 216 20.30 -26.28 13.29
C ASP A 216 21.74 -26.43 12.78
#